data_AF-A0A9D4RR54-F1
#
_entry.id   AF-A0A9D4RR54-F1
#
_cell.length_a   1.000
_cell.length_b   1.000
_cell.length_c   1.000
_cell.angle_alpha   90.00
_cell.angle_beta   90.00
_cell.angle_gamma   90.00
#
_symmetry.space_group_name_H-M   'P 1'
#
loop_
_entity.id
_entity.type
_entity.pdbx_description
1 polymer ?
#
loop_
_entity_poly.entity_id
_entity_poly.type
_entity_poly.pdbx_seq_one_letter_code
_entity_poly.pdbx_strand_id
1 'polypeptide(L)' 'MDLILEGLAVKEGVIQRFRQEKIALDIISFNMSLYDFNCLGVNDKTTIMKLRVECVCYRSDPW' A
#
# COMPACT_ATOMS: atom_id res chain seq x y z
N MET A 1 0.98 2.03 -9.12
CA MET A 1 0.36 1.33 -7.96
C MET A 1 0.60 -0.17 -8.05
N ASP A 2 0.18 -0.83 -9.13
CA ASP A 2 0.33 -2.28 -9.30
C ASP A 2 1.78 -2.77 -9.22
N LEU A 3 2.71 -2.10 -9.90
CA LEU A 3 4.15 -2.39 -9.82
C LEU A 3 4.74 -2.31 -8.40
N ILE A 4 4.24 -1.39 -7.56
CA ILE A 4 4.69 -1.25 -6.16
C ILE A 4 4.11 -2.38 -5.32
N LEU A 5 2.82 -2.68 -5.47
CA LEU A 5 2.16 -3.72 -4.71
C LEU A 5 2.69 -5.13 -5.10
N GLU A 6 2.93 -5.37 -6.38
CA GLU A 6 3.57 -6.58 -6.90
C GLU A 6 5.04 -6.69 -6.44
N GLY A 7 5.80 -5.59 -6.53
CA GLY A 7 7.19 -5.53 -6.06
C GLY A 7 7.34 -5.77 -4.54
N LEU A 8 6.28 -5.51 -3.79
CA LEU A 8 6.22 -5.75 -2.34
C LEU A 8 5.66 -7.13 -1.95
N ALA A 9 5.42 -8.00 -2.94
CA ALA A 9 4.81 -9.32 -2.75
C ALA A 9 3.46 -9.27 -2.02
N VAL A 10 2.70 -8.19 -2.22
CA VAL A 10 1.35 -8.06 -1.68
C VAL A 10 0.44 -9.04 -2.42
N LYS A 11 -0.35 -9.82 -1.69
CA LYS A 11 -1.25 -10.81 -2.28
C LYS A 11 -2.21 -10.14 -3.26
N GLU A 12 -2.44 -10.77 -4.40
CA GLU A 12 -3.27 -10.23 -5.49
C GLU A 12 -4.70 -9.84 -5.04
N GLY A 13 -5.30 -10.61 -4.12
CA GLY A 13 -6.61 -10.28 -3.54
C GLY A 13 -6.63 -8.97 -2.73
N VAL A 14 -5.49 -8.54 -2.19
CA VAL A 14 -5.34 -7.25 -1.50
C VAL A 14 -5.20 -6.13 -2.53
N ILE A 15 -4.41 -6.35 -3.59
CA ILE A 15 -4.26 -5.41 -4.72
C ILE A 15 -5.62 -5.09 -5.34
N GLN A 16 -6.46 -6.12 -5.56
CA GLN A 16 -7.81 -5.93 -6.07
C GLN A 16 -8.68 -5.09 -5.13
N ARG A 17 -8.57 -5.24 -3.80
CA ARG A 17 -9.30 -4.38 -2.85
C ARG A 17 -8.82 -2.93 -2.89
N PHE A 18 -7.50 -2.69 -2.97
CA PHE A 18 -6.96 -1.32 -3.16
C PHE A 18 -7.53 -0.66 -4.43
N ARG A 19 -7.65 -1.41 -5.53
CA ARG A 19 -8.26 -0.92 -6.78
C ARG A 19 -9.76 -0.66 -6.63
N GLN A 20 -10.51 -1.57 -6.02
CA GLN A 20 -11.96 -1.43 -5.80
C GLN A 20 -12.30 -0.22 -4.93
N GLU A 21 -11.55 -0.03 -3.85
CA GLU A 21 -11.71 1.09 -2.91
C GLU A 21 -11.11 2.41 -3.44
N LYS A 22 -10.51 2.40 -4.64
CA LYS A 22 -9.86 3.56 -5.27
C LYS A 22 -8.85 4.25 -4.34
N ILE A 23 -8.16 3.48 -3.51
CA ILE A 23 -7.19 4.00 -2.54
C ILE A 23 -5.95 4.41 -3.32
N ALA A 24 -5.64 5.71 -3.33
CA ALA A 24 -4.44 6.23 -3.97
C ALA A 24 -3.18 5.99 -3.11
N LEU A 25 -2.01 5.89 -3.77
CA LEU A 25 -0.72 5.59 -3.13
C LEU A 25 -0.38 6.55 -1.98
N ASP A 26 -0.83 7.80 -2.08
CA ASP A 26 -0.64 8.81 -1.06
C ASP A 26 -1.42 8.54 0.22
N ILE A 27 -2.62 7.99 0.12
CA ILE A 27 -3.42 7.57 1.26
C ILE A 27 -2.73 6.41 2.00
N ILE A 28 -2.12 5.48 1.27
CA ILE A 28 -1.35 4.34 1.82
C ILE A 28 -0.15 4.82 2.65
N SER A 29 0.54 5.87 2.19
CA SER A 29 1.76 6.36 2.83
C SER A 29 1.55 7.04 4.19
N PHE A 30 0.51 7.86 4.35
CA PHE A 30 0.38 8.74 5.54
C PHE A 30 -0.95 8.66 6.28
N ASN A 31 -2.07 8.36 5.61
CA ASN A 31 -3.40 8.47 6.22
C ASN A 31 -4.00 7.14 6.66
N MET A 32 -3.47 6.00 6.18
CA MET A 32 -3.96 4.69 6.59
C MET A 32 -3.46 4.29 7.99
N SER A 33 -4.39 4.01 8.88
CA SER A 33 -4.15 3.39 10.18
C SER A 33 -3.85 1.90 10.05
N LEU A 34 -3.34 1.29 11.12
CA LEU A 34 -3.17 -0.18 11.18
C LEU A 34 -4.51 -0.92 10.96
N TYR A 35 -5.63 -0.32 11.36
CA TYR A 35 -6.95 -0.89 11.15
C TYR A 35 -7.30 -0.96 9.67
N ASP A 36 -7.00 0.09 8.89
CA ASP A 36 -7.28 0.15 7.46
C ASP A 36 -6.46 -0.91 6.69
N PHE A 37 -5.20 -1.09 7.06
CA PHE A 37 -4.37 -2.18 6.51
C PHE A 37 -4.98 -3.55 6.80
N ASN A 38 -5.49 -3.77 8.01
CA ASN A 38 -6.14 -5.02 8.38
C ASN A 38 -7.43 -5.25 7.58
N CYS A 39 -8.25 -4.22 7.33
CA CYS A 39 -9.45 -4.31 6.49
C CYS A 39 -9.12 -4.70 5.04
N LEU A 40 -7.96 -4.27 4.54
CA LEU A 40 -7.46 -4.65 3.22
C LEU A 40 -6.81 -6.04 3.20
N GLY A 41 -6.59 -6.66 4.37
CA GLY A 41 -5.97 -7.98 4.50
C GLY A 41 -4.44 -7.95 4.61
N VAL A 42 -3.86 -6.78 4.88
CA VAL A 42 -2.43 -6.61 5.18
C VAL A 42 -2.24 -6.58 6.69
N ASN A 43 -2.02 -7.74 7.29
CA ASN A 43 -1.88 -7.85 8.76
C ASN A 43 -0.42 -7.92 9.23
N ASP A 44 0.52 -8.13 8.31
CA ASP A 44 1.95 -8.24 8.62
C ASP A 44 2.59 -6.85 8.73
N LYS A 45 3.16 -6.55 9.91
CA LYS A 45 3.82 -5.27 10.20
C LYS A 45 4.98 -4.98 9.25
N THR A 46 5.69 -6.00 8.76
CA THR A 46 6.81 -5.83 7.82
C THR A 46 6.32 -5.31 6.48
N THR A 47 5.24 -5.88 5.97
CA THR A 47 4.57 -5.48 4.72
C THR A 47 3.99 -4.07 4.83
N ILE A 48 3.35 -3.75 5.96
CA ILE A 48 2.84 -2.39 6.23
C ILE A 48 3.98 -1.36 6.22
N MET A 49 5.10 -1.66 6.88
CA MET A 49 6.27 -0.77 6.91
C MET A 49 6.89 -0.60 5.52
N LYS A 50 7.05 -1.69 4.76
CA LYS A 50 7.56 -1.61 3.38
C LYS A 50 6.65 -0.78 2.48
N LEU A 51 5.32 -0.96 2.57
CA LEU A 51 4.35 -0.15 1.84
C LEU A 51 4.48 1.34 2.16
N ARG A 52 4.61 1.69 3.44
CA ARG A 52 4.80 3.08 3.86
C ARG A 52 6.09 3.69 3.30
N VAL A 53 7.21 2.95 3.33
CA VAL A 53 8.50 3.45 2.83
C VAL A 53 8.49 3.62 1.31
N GLU A 54 8.09 2.60 0.55
CA GLU A 54 8.08 2.66 -0.92
C GLU A 54 7.13 3.74 -1.47
N CYS A 55 5.97 3.92 -0.84
CA CYS A 55 5.03 4.96 -1.26
C CYS A 55 5.57 6.38 -1.01
N VAL A 56 6.37 6.59 0.05
CA VAL A 56 7.07 7.87 0.32
C VAL A 56 8.17 8.11 -0.71
N CYS A 57 8.97 7.08 -1.04
CA CYS A 57 10.01 7.17 -2.06
C CYS A 57 9.43 7.57 -3.43
N TYR A 58 8.31 6.98 -3.84
CA TYR A 58 7.64 7.33 -5.10
C TYR A 58 7.15 8.78 -5.17
N ARG A 59 6.65 9.33 -4.05
CA ARG A 59 6.21 10.74 -3.97
C ARG A 59 7.37 11.74 -3.94
N SER A 60 8.55 11.28 -3.52
CA SER A 60 9.75 12.09 -3.44
C SER A 60 10.48 12.16 -4.78
N ASP A 61 10.06 11.34 -5.76
CA ASP A 61 10.51 11.37 -7.14
C ASP A 61 9.56 12.31 -7.93
N PRO A 62 10.00 13.52 -8.32
CA PRO A 62 9.14 14.52 -8.96
C PRO A 62 8.93 14.28 -10.46
N TRP A 63 9.28 13.10 -10.98
CA TRP A 63 9.10 12.72 -12.38
C TRP A 63 7.63 12.46 -12.74
#